data_AF-A0A2E8CIS7-F1
#
_entry.id   AF-A0A2E8CIS7-F1
#
_cell.length_a   1.000
_cell.length_b   1.000
_cell.length_c   1.000
_cell.angle_alpha   90.00
_cell.angle_beta   90.00
_cell.angle_gamma   90.00
#
_symmetry.space_group_name_H-M   'P 1'
#
loop_
_entity.id
_entity.type
_entity.pdbx_description
1 polymer ?
#
loop_
_entity_poly.entity_id
_entity_poly.type
_entity_poly.pdbx_seq_one_letter_code
_entity_poly.pdbx_strand_id
1 'polypeptide(L)' 'MSEFLTMGGYALFVWPAYGITALALTLTVALPLRRHRQLIRELRLMAVQRNRETHK' A
#
# COMPACT_ATOMS: atom_id res chain seq x y z
N MET A 1 -9.22 30.51 -14.74
CA MET A 1 -8.80 29.41 -13.85
C MET A 1 -8.79 28.05 -14.55
N SER A 2 -9.69 27.77 -15.50
CA SER A 2 -9.67 26.57 -16.35
C SER A 2 -8.59 26.61 -17.45
N GLU A 3 -8.12 27.78 -17.88
CA GLU A 3 -7.10 27.89 -18.94
C GLU A 3 -5.78 27.16 -18.62
N PHE A 4 -5.34 27.08 -17.36
CA PHE A 4 -4.14 26.31 -16.97
C PHE A 4 -4.35 24.78 -16.98
N LEU A 5 -5.60 24.34 -16.84
CA LEU A 5 -6.01 22.93 -16.99
C LEU A 5 -6.37 22.60 -18.46
N THR A 6 -6.47 23.60 -19.32
CA THR A 6 -6.98 23.43 -20.69
C THR A 6 -6.20 24.27 -21.71
N MET A 7 -4.90 24.50 -21.49
CA MET A 7 -3.98 24.99 -22.53
C MET A 7 -3.83 23.89 -23.59
N GLY A 8 -4.78 23.79 -24.53
CA GLY A 8 -4.65 22.99 -25.74
C GLY A 8 -4.58 21.47 -25.55
N GLY A 9 -5.33 20.88 -24.61
CA GLY A 9 -5.51 19.41 -24.54
C GLY A 9 -4.40 18.61 -23.84
N TYR A 10 -3.34 19.25 -23.35
CA TYR A 10 -2.21 18.55 -22.71
C TYR A 10 -2.49 18.00 -21.30
N ALA A 11 -3.39 18.62 -20.55
CA ALA A 11 -3.70 18.19 -19.19
C ALA A 11 -4.25 16.75 -19.16
N LEU A 12 -5.05 16.36 -20.16
CA LEU A 12 -5.59 15.00 -20.29
C LEU A 12 -4.51 13.92 -20.44
N PHE A 13 -3.29 14.27 -20.88
CA PHE A 13 -2.16 13.34 -20.97
C PHE A 13 -1.29 13.31 -19.72
N VAL A 14 -1.19 14.43 -19.00
CA VAL A 14 -0.34 14.59 -17.83
C VAL A 14 -0.97 13.97 -16.57
N TRP A 15 -2.27 14.21 -16.36
CA TRP A 15 -3.00 13.69 -15.20
C TRP A 15 -3.02 12.15 -15.08
N PRO A 16 -3.21 11.38 -16.16
CA PRO A 16 -3.10 9.93 -16.09
C PRO A 16 -1.69 9.45 -15.72
N ALA A 17 -0.63 10.12 -16.19
CA ALA A 17 0.73 9.77 -15.82
C ALA A 17 0.95 9.93 -14.31
N TYR A 18 0.55 11.07 -13.73
CA TYR A 18 0.58 11.28 -12.28
C TYR A 18 -0.33 10.29 -11.53
N GLY A 19 -1.51 9.99 -12.06
CA GLY A 19 -2.44 9.02 -11.50
C GLY A 19 -1.84 7.61 -11.45
N ILE A 20 -1.21 7.17 -12.55
CA ILE A 20 -0.54 5.87 -12.64
C ILE A 20 0.66 5.82 -11.70
N THR A 21 1.49 6.87 -11.65
CA THR A 21 2.64 6.94 -10.73
C THR A 21 2.18 6.91 -9.27
N ALA A 22 1.16 7.69 -8.90
CA ALA A 22 0.59 7.69 -7.57
C ALA A 22 -0.04 6.33 -7.22
N LEU A 23 -0.74 5.69 -8.17
CA LEU A 23 -1.30 4.35 -8.00
C LEU A 23 -0.20 3.30 -7.81
N ALA A 24 0.86 3.34 -8.62
CA ALA A 24 2.00 2.44 -8.53
C ALA A 24 2.74 2.58 -7.19
N LEU A 25 2.98 3.82 -6.74
CA LEU A 25 3.52 4.09 -5.41
C LEU A 25 2.60 3.56 -4.31
N THR A 26 1.31 3.84 -4.40
CA THR A 26 0.31 3.38 -3.42
C THR A 26 0.26 1.87 -3.35
N LEU A 27 0.24 1.17 -4.49
CA LEU A 27 0.27 -0.30 -4.56
C LEU A 27 1.57 -0.87 -3.99
N THR A 28 2.71 -0.29 -4.38
CA THR A 28 4.05 -0.70 -3.91
C THR A 28 4.18 -0.57 -2.41
N VAL A 29 3.54 0.43 -1.78
CA VAL A 29 3.55 0.60 -0.32
C VAL A 29 2.45 -0.24 0.34
N ALA A 30 1.26 -0.33 -0.25
CA ALA A 30 0.13 -1.06 0.32
C ALA A 30 0.35 -2.57 0.37
N LEU A 31 1.00 -3.16 -0.64
CA LEU A 31 1.32 -4.59 -0.71
C LEU A 31 2.17 -5.08 0.48
N PRO A 32 3.36 -4.50 0.77
CA PRO A 32 4.18 -4.90 1.91
C PRO A 32 3.50 -4.56 3.24
N LEU A 33 2.75 -3.45 3.35
CA LEU A 33 2.00 -3.14 4.57
C LEU A 33 0.93 -4.20 4.87
N ARG A 34 0.20 -4.66 3.85
CA ARG A 34 -0.79 -5.75 3.99
C ARG A 34 -0.11 -7.05 4.40
N ARG A 35 1.01 -7.39 3.77
CA ARG A 35 1.76 -8.61 4.05
C ARG A 35 2.39 -8.59 5.45
N HIS A 36 2.96 -7.47 5.88
CA HIS A 36 3.48 -7.29 7.24
C HIS A 36 2.41 -7.51 8.31
N ARG A 37 1.20 -6.98 8.11
CA ARG A 37 0.08 -7.18 9.04
C ARG A 37 -0.32 -8.64 9.17
N GLN A 38 -0.27 -9.40 8.07
CA GLN A 38 -0.55 -10.84 8.08
C GLN A 38 0.53 -11.63 8.84
N LEU A 39 1.81 -11.37 8.54
CA LEU A 39 2.94 -12.04 9.19
C LEU A 39 2.99 -11.78 10.70
N ILE A 40 2.76 -10.54 11.13
CA ILE A 40 2.71 -10.21 12.57
C ILE A 40 1.57 -10.94 13.27
N ARG A 41 0.43 -11.13 12.59
CA ARG A 41 -0.71 -11.85 13.14
C ARG A 41 -0.39 -13.33 13.36
N GLU A 42 0.28 -13.96 12.40
CA GLU A 42 0.74 -15.36 12.51
C GLU A 42 1.77 -15.54 13.63
N LEU A 43 2.78 -14.67 13.69
CA LEU A 43 3.80 -14.71 14.75
C LEU A 43 3.18 -14.53 16.15
N ARG A 44 2.17 -13.66 16.29
CA ARG A 44 1.48 -13.46 17.57
C ARG A 44 0.72 -14.72 18.02
N LEU A 45 0.12 -15.47 17.09
CA LEU A 45 -0.56 -16.73 17.40
C LEU A 45 0.44 -17.80 17.88
N MET A 46 1.59 -17.90 17.20
CA MET A 46 2.65 -18.85 17.59
C MET A 46 3.30 -18.50 18.94
N ALA A 47 3.51 -17.21 19.21
CA ALA A 47 4.05 -16.74 20.49
C ALA A 47 3.12 -17.08 21.69
N VAL A 48 1.80 -17.05 21.47
CA VAL A 48 0.82 -17.44 22.50
C VAL A 48 0.86 -18.94 22.77
N GLN A 49 1.09 -19.78 21.75
CA GLN A 49 1.19 -21.23 21.91
C GLN A 49 2.48 -21.67 22.60
N ARG A 50 3.62 -21.04 22.28
CA ARG A 50 4.92 -21.42 22.84
C ARG A 50 5.00 -21.28 24.37
N ASN A 51 4.24 -20.35 24.94
CA ASN A 51 4.21 -20.15 26.39
C ASN A 51 3.39 -21.23 27.16
N ARG A 52 2.66 -22.11 26.46
CA ARG A 52 1.92 -23.22 27.09
C ARG A 52 2.72 -24.51 27.19
N GLU A 53 3.79 -24.67 26.41
CA GLU A 53 4.60 -25.89 26.42
C GLU A 53 5.72 -25.87 27.46
N THR A 54 6.17 -24.69 27.89
CA THR A 54 7.24 -24.54 28.90
C THR A 54 6.77 -24.71 30.36
N HIS A 55 5.54 -25.18 30.60
CA HIS A 55 4.98 -25.33 31.96
C HIS A 55 4.31 -26.69 32.23
N LYS A 56 4.67 -27.74 31.48
CA LYS A 56 4.41 -29.14 31.82
C LYS A 56 5.72 -29.83 32.14
#